data_AF-A0A1H0DHZ1-F1
#
_entry.id   AF-A0A1H0DHZ1-F1
#
_cell.length_a   1.000
_cell.length_b   1.000
_cell.length_c   1.000
_cell.angle_alpha   90.00
_cell.angle_beta   90.00
_cell.angle_gamma   90.00
#
_symmetry.space_group_name_H-M   'P 1'
#
loop_
_entity.id
_entity.type
_entity.pdbx_description
1 polymer ?
#
loop_
_entity_poly.entity_id
_entity_poly.type
_entity_poly.pdbx_seq_one_letter_code
_entity_poly.pdbx_strand_id
1 'polypeptide(L)'
;MTEIGSHNDVPENLPEHGSDHGHEAARKDPFANPGLPPHEFRRQDIDPKAARHSERVVTGLFVLSMLATIGFIACFVIFPVDKIVYIFPFGHVSALNFSLGLTLGVALFAIGAGAVHWARTLMSDEEITDERHRADADDQLRENVRQQWITGAKESGFGRRKMIRNSMLGALTLVPLAGVVLLRDLGPLPEKKLDHTAWAKGKKLINSNTSQPLRPEDVQVGSLTFAQPQGLEETQDDFQEQIAKAALMIVRLKPGDIKDKRERDWGHEGIVAFSKICTHVGCPISLYEQQTHHVLCPCHQSTFDLSDGARVLFGPAGHPLPQLRISVDGDGDLVALGDFEEPVGPAFWERS
;
A
#
# COMPACT_ATOMS: atom_id res chain seq x y z
N MET A 1 -0.88 -5.43 -49.38
CA MET A 1 -1.30 -6.82 -49.59
C MET A 1 -0.04 -7.63 -49.68
N THR A 2 0.45 -8.06 -48.52
CA THR A 2 1.62 -8.92 -48.38
C THR A 2 1.10 -10.35 -48.44
N GLU A 3 1.49 -11.09 -49.47
CA GLU A 3 1.26 -12.53 -49.54
C GLU A 3 2.00 -13.17 -48.36
N ILE A 4 1.24 -13.77 -47.46
CA ILE A 4 1.76 -14.66 -46.42
C ILE A 4 2.27 -15.89 -47.16
N GLY A 5 3.59 -16.09 -47.13
CA GLY A 5 4.27 -17.20 -47.78
C GLY A 5 3.61 -18.53 -47.42
N SER A 6 3.26 -19.30 -48.45
CA SER A 6 2.76 -20.66 -48.31
C SER A 6 3.86 -21.56 -47.75
N HIS A 7 3.49 -22.48 -46.86
CA HIS A 7 4.30 -23.52 -46.20
C HIS A 7 5.14 -24.45 -47.14
N ASN A 8 5.18 -24.18 -48.45
CA ASN A 8 5.65 -25.12 -49.47
C ASN A 8 7.10 -24.90 -49.96
N ASP A 9 7.77 -23.82 -49.56
CA ASP A 9 9.14 -23.53 -50.01
C ASP A 9 10.20 -23.96 -48.99
N VAL A 10 10.11 -25.20 -48.49
CA VAL A 10 11.24 -25.84 -47.80
C VAL A 10 12.12 -26.50 -48.87
N PRO A 11 13.37 -26.05 -49.10
CA PRO A 11 14.25 -26.69 -50.06
C PRO A 11 14.50 -28.16 -49.68
N GLU A 12 14.30 -29.08 -50.62
CA GLU A 12 14.36 -30.53 -50.41
C GLU A 12 15.77 -31.06 -50.03
N ASN A 13 16.79 -30.19 -50.03
CA ASN A 13 18.14 -30.47 -49.56
C ASN A 13 18.66 -29.28 -48.74
N LEU A 14 18.59 -29.39 -47.42
CA LEU A 14 19.34 -28.51 -46.52
C LEU A 14 20.79 -29.03 -46.43
N PRO A 15 21.79 -28.13 -46.40
CA PRO A 15 23.18 -28.55 -46.25
C PRO A 15 23.37 -29.26 -44.89
N GLU A 16 24.00 -30.44 -44.91
CA GLU A 16 24.57 -31.05 -43.70
C GLU A 16 25.42 -30.00 -42.98
N HIS A 17 25.43 -30.02 -41.64
CA HIS A 17 26.26 -29.15 -40.80
C HIS A 17 27.74 -29.23 -41.21
N GLY A 18 28.10 -28.45 -42.23
CA GLY A 18 29.45 -28.09 -42.57
C GLY A 18 29.87 -27.03 -41.59
N SER A 19 30.99 -27.29 -40.92
CA SER A 19 31.78 -26.29 -40.22
C SER A 19 32.37 -25.28 -41.22
N ASP A 20 31.52 -24.56 -41.95
CA ASP A 20 31.95 -23.44 -42.77
C ASP A 20 32.01 -22.22 -41.86
N HIS A 21 33.21 -21.97 -41.36
CA HIS A 21 33.61 -20.69 -40.83
C HIS A 21 33.12 -19.60 -41.78
N GLY A 22 32.27 -18.71 -41.28
CA GLY A 22 31.69 -17.63 -42.05
C GLY A 22 32.74 -16.96 -42.92
N HIS A 23 32.49 -16.94 -44.23
CA HIS A 23 33.18 -16.02 -45.11
C HIS A 23 32.80 -14.60 -44.70
N GLU A 24 33.55 -14.04 -43.74
CA GLU A 24 33.61 -12.61 -43.50
C GLU A 24 34.14 -11.96 -44.77
N ALA A 25 33.23 -11.57 -45.65
CA ALA A 25 33.53 -10.56 -46.65
C ALA A 25 33.91 -9.30 -45.88
N ALA A 26 35.20 -9.00 -45.83
CA ALA A 26 35.78 -7.83 -45.18
C ALA A 26 35.04 -6.56 -45.65
N ARG A 27 34.12 -6.05 -44.83
CA ARG A 27 33.42 -4.79 -45.10
C ARG A 27 34.36 -3.64 -44.72
N LYS A 28 34.57 -2.72 -45.68
CA LYS A 28 35.45 -1.55 -45.54
C LYS A 28 34.94 -0.49 -44.53
N ASP A 29 33.73 -0.65 -44.01
CA ASP A 29 33.12 0.23 -43.00
C ASP A 29 32.68 -0.60 -41.78
N PRO A 30 33.31 -0.42 -40.60
CA PRO A 30 32.96 -1.15 -39.39
C PRO A 30 31.58 -0.77 -38.82
N PHE A 31 30.93 0.27 -39.33
CA PHE A 31 29.58 0.70 -38.92
C PHE A 31 28.47 0.33 -39.91
N ALA A 32 28.77 -0.38 -40.99
CA ALA A 32 27.76 -0.79 -41.95
C ALA A 32 26.81 -1.82 -41.33
N ASN A 33 25.49 -1.62 -41.47
CA ASN A 33 24.46 -2.54 -40.98
C ASN A 33 24.74 -3.96 -41.51
N PRO A 34 25.03 -4.96 -40.64
CA PRO A 34 25.35 -6.32 -41.07
C PRO A 34 24.24 -6.97 -41.91
N GLY A 35 23.00 -6.46 -41.83
CA GLY A 35 21.81 -7.11 -42.36
C GLY A 35 21.22 -8.08 -41.34
N LEU A 36 20.06 -8.65 -41.64
CA LEU A 36 19.52 -9.75 -40.83
C LEU A 36 20.36 -11.02 -41.06
N PRO A 37 20.66 -11.79 -40.00
CA PRO A 37 21.24 -13.12 -40.18
C PRO A 37 20.29 -14.02 -40.99
N PRO A 38 20.81 -15.09 -41.62
CA PRO A 38 19.94 -16.08 -42.27
C PRO A 38 19.00 -16.71 -41.25
N HIS A 39 17.74 -16.93 -41.66
CA HIS A 39 16.73 -17.56 -40.81
C HIS A 39 17.14 -19.00 -40.45
N GLU A 40 17.08 -19.34 -39.16
CA GLU A 40 17.40 -20.68 -38.66
C GLU A 40 16.12 -21.52 -38.49
N PHE A 41 15.95 -22.51 -39.35
CA PHE A 41 14.80 -23.43 -39.27
C PHE A 41 14.86 -24.31 -38.03
N ARG A 42 13.73 -24.47 -37.35
CA ARG A 42 13.62 -25.39 -36.21
C ARG A 42 13.45 -26.81 -36.72
N ARG A 43 13.71 -27.78 -35.85
CA ARG A 43 13.51 -29.21 -36.15
C ARG A 43 12.07 -29.51 -36.61
N GLN A 44 11.08 -28.81 -36.05
CA GLN A 44 9.67 -28.97 -36.37
C GLN A 44 9.31 -28.46 -37.76
N ASP A 45 10.05 -27.48 -38.30
CA ASP A 45 9.81 -26.94 -39.64
C ASP A 45 10.32 -27.92 -40.72
N ILE A 46 11.28 -28.78 -40.38
CA ILE A 46 11.91 -29.75 -41.28
C ILE A 46 11.28 -31.15 -41.16
N ASP A 47 11.03 -31.64 -39.93
CA ASP A 47 10.50 -32.99 -39.68
C ASP A 47 9.00 -32.95 -39.32
N PRO A 48 8.10 -33.43 -40.22
CA PRO A 48 6.66 -33.42 -39.97
C PRO A 48 6.25 -34.32 -38.80
N LYS A 49 7.06 -35.32 -38.40
CA LYS A 49 6.78 -36.12 -37.20
C LYS A 49 7.08 -35.33 -35.94
N ALA A 50 8.14 -34.51 -35.93
CA ALA A 50 8.46 -33.62 -34.83
C ALA A 50 7.39 -32.54 -34.64
N ALA A 51 6.87 -31.96 -35.74
CA ALA A 51 5.76 -31.03 -35.69
C ALA A 51 4.49 -31.64 -35.07
N ARG A 52 4.07 -32.83 -35.54
CA ARG A 52 2.90 -33.55 -34.99
C ARG A 52 3.06 -33.92 -33.51
N HIS A 53 4.29 -34.18 -33.07
CA HIS A 53 4.55 -34.42 -31.65
C HIS A 53 4.36 -33.13 -30.84
N SER A 54 4.94 -32.00 -31.26
CA SER A 54 4.75 -30.70 -30.62
C SER A 54 3.28 -30.29 -30.59
N GLU A 55 2.51 -30.50 -31.66
CA GLU A 55 1.07 -30.25 -31.72
C GLU A 55 0.28 -31.01 -30.65
N ARG A 56 0.61 -32.30 -30.44
CA ARG A 56 0.00 -33.11 -29.39
C ARG A 56 0.35 -32.62 -27.99
N VAL A 57 1.58 -32.15 -27.78
CA VAL A 57 2.00 -31.58 -26.49
C VAL A 57 1.25 -30.29 -26.19
N VAL A 58 1.16 -29.37 -27.16
CA VAL A 58 0.38 -28.12 -27.04
C VAL A 58 -1.08 -28.44 -26.73
N THR A 59 -1.68 -29.33 -27.52
CA THR A 59 -3.08 -29.77 -27.33
C THR A 59 -3.27 -30.39 -25.94
N GLY A 60 -2.35 -31.24 -25.50
CA GLY A 60 -2.38 -31.85 -24.17
C GLY A 60 -2.33 -30.83 -23.04
N LEU A 61 -1.54 -29.76 -23.17
CA LEU A 61 -1.48 -28.67 -22.20
C LEU A 61 -2.80 -27.88 -22.16
N PHE A 62 -3.40 -27.56 -23.30
CA PHE A 62 -4.69 -26.87 -23.31
C PHE A 62 -5.82 -27.75 -22.76
N VAL A 63 -5.84 -29.04 -23.09
CA VAL A 63 -6.80 -29.99 -22.50
C VAL A 63 -6.60 -30.12 -21.00
N LEU A 64 -5.36 -30.19 -20.51
CA LEU A 64 -5.05 -30.21 -19.07
C LEU A 64 -5.61 -28.96 -18.39
N SER A 65 -5.49 -27.79 -19.02
CA SER A 65 -6.09 -26.56 -18.48
C SER A 65 -7.61 -26.61 -18.41
N MET A 66 -8.28 -27.13 -19.46
CA MET A 66 -9.73 -27.31 -19.45
C MET A 66 -10.17 -28.22 -18.32
N LEU A 67 -9.49 -29.36 -18.14
CA LEU A 67 -9.77 -30.31 -17.06
C LEU A 67 -9.51 -29.69 -15.68
N ALA A 68 -8.43 -28.93 -15.51
CA ALA A 68 -8.13 -28.24 -14.27
C ALA A 68 -9.17 -27.15 -13.94
N THR A 69 -9.69 -26.44 -14.96
CA THR A 69 -10.77 -25.45 -14.80
C THR A 69 -12.09 -26.11 -14.38
N ILE A 70 -12.43 -27.24 -14.99
CA ILE A 70 -13.59 -28.05 -14.54
C ILE A 70 -13.37 -28.53 -13.10
N GLY A 71 -12.15 -28.99 -12.79
CA GLY A 71 -11.74 -29.36 -11.44
C GLY A 71 -11.91 -28.22 -10.43
N PHE A 72 -11.55 -26.99 -10.80
CA PHE A 72 -11.74 -25.80 -9.95
C PHE A 72 -13.22 -25.59 -9.60
N ILE A 73 -14.09 -25.63 -10.61
CA ILE A 73 -15.54 -25.48 -10.43
C ILE A 73 -16.09 -26.62 -9.55
N ALA A 74 -15.65 -27.86 -9.79
CA ALA A 74 -16.05 -29.01 -8.99
C ALA A 74 -15.60 -28.87 -7.53
N CYS A 75 -14.35 -28.49 -7.28
CA CYS A 75 -13.82 -28.25 -5.94
C CYS A 75 -14.57 -27.14 -5.20
N PHE A 76 -14.94 -26.07 -5.90
CA PHE A 76 -15.72 -24.96 -5.34
C PHE A 76 -17.08 -25.41 -4.79
N VAL A 77 -17.74 -26.37 -5.47
CA VAL A 77 -19.07 -26.86 -5.07
C VAL A 77 -18.98 -28.03 -4.07
N ILE A 78 -17.96 -28.88 -4.19
CA ILE A 78 -17.86 -30.13 -3.40
C ILE A 78 -17.31 -29.88 -2.00
N PHE A 79 -16.37 -28.95 -1.82
CA PHE A 79 -15.68 -28.77 -0.53
C PHE A 79 -16.32 -27.68 0.34
N PRO A 80 -16.77 -28.01 1.56
CA PRO A 80 -17.22 -27.02 2.53
C PRO A 80 -16.09 -26.08 2.95
N VAL A 81 -16.45 -24.83 3.29
CA VAL A 81 -15.51 -23.78 3.70
C VAL A 81 -14.76 -24.09 5.01
N ASP A 82 -15.36 -24.90 5.88
CA ASP A 82 -14.87 -25.30 7.20
C ASP A 82 -14.07 -26.61 7.18
N LYS A 83 -13.99 -27.29 6.03
CA LYS A 83 -13.30 -28.59 5.94
C LYS A 83 -11.78 -28.40 5.95
N ILE A 84 -11.14 -28.85 7.03
CA ILE A 84 -9.69 -28.87 7.20
C ILE A 84 -9.16 -30.28 6.92
N VAL A 85 -8.10 -30.37 6.11
CA VAL A 85 -7.42 -31.64 5.78
C VAL A 85 -5.93 -31.49 6.02
N TYR A 86 -5.29 -32.59 6.41
CA TYR A 86 -3.84 -32.64 6.55
C TYR A 86 -3.18 -32.97 5.20
N ILE A 87 -2.33 -32.08 4.70
CA ILE A 87 -1.58 -32.24 3.45
C ILE A 87 -0.11 -32.05 3.75
N PHE A 88 0.71 -33.09 3.55
CA PHE A 88 2.16 -32.98 3.70
C PHE A 88 2.76 -32.21 2.50
N PRO A 89 3.69 -31.24 2.69
CA PRO A 89 4.32 -30.77 3.92
C PRO A 89 3.63 -29.57 4.61
N PHE A 90 2.47 -29.14 4.12
CA PHE A 90 1.78 -27.91 4.54
C PHE A 90 1.02 -28.00 5.87
N GLY A 91 0.80 -29.20 6.40
CA GLY A 91 0.07 -29.41 7.65
C GLY A 91 -1.45 -29.35 7.46
N HIS A 92 -2.17 -28.86 8.48
CA HIS A 92 -3.63 -28.74 8.46
C HIS A 92 -4.04 -27.46 7.72
N VAL A 93 -4.65 -27.60 6.55
CA VAL A 93 -5.06 -26.49 5.70
C VAL A 93 -6.52 -26.64 5.26
N SER A 94 -7.14 -25.53 4.86
CA SER A 94 -8.48 -25.56 4.25
C SER A 94 -8.45 -26.36 2.95
N ALA A 95 -9.26 -27.42 2.89
CA ALA A 95 -9.39 -28.28 1.72
C ALA A 95 -9.85 -27.49 0.49
N LEU A 96 -10.77 -26.55 0.70
CA LEU A 96 -11.31 -25.69 -0.34
C LEU A 96 -10.21 -24.77 -0.89
N ASN A 97 -9.56 -23.95 -0.05
CA ASN A 97 -8.56 -23.00 -0.53
C ASN A 97 -7.37 -23.69 -1.22
N PHE A 98 -6.93 -24.82 -0.68
CA PHE A 98 -5.84 -25.59 -1.28
C PHE A 98 -6.22 -26.15 -2.66
N SER A 99 -7.40 -26.77 -2.78
CA SER A 99 -7.86 -27.36 -4.04
C SER A 99 -8.15 -26.31 -5.12
N LEU A 100 -8.74 -25.17 -4.75
CA LEU A 100 -8.95 -24.02 -5.64
C LEU A 100 -7.60 -23.45 -6.12
N GLY A 101 -6.66 -23.23 -5.22
CA GLY A 101 -5.33 -22.71 -5.57
C GLY A 101 -4.58 -23.65 -6.52
N LEU A 102 -4.60 -24.96 -6.25
CA LEU A 102 -3.92 -25.95 -7.09
C LEU A 102 -4.54 -26.05 -8.49
N THR A 103 -5.87 -26.19 -8.57
CA THR A 103 -6.58 -26.34 -9.85
C THR A 103 -6.48 -25.08 -10.71
N LEU A 104 -6.62 -23.89 -10.11
CA LEU A 104 -6.42 -22.62 -10.82
C LEU A 104 -4.97 -22.44 -11.26
N GLY A 105 -4.01 -22.77 -10.40
CA GLY A 105 -2.58 -22.71 -10.73
C GLY A 105 -2.22 -23.59 -11.91
N VAL A 106 -2.68 -24.85 -11.92
CA VAL A 106 -2.48 -25.78 -13.05
C VAL A 106 -3.17 -25.26 -14.32
N ALA A 107 -4.40 -24.74 -14.21
CA ALA A 107 -5.14 -24.22 -15.37
C ALA A 107 -4.39 -23.08 -16.06
N LEU A 108 -3.96 -22.08 -15.30
CA LEU A 108 -3.25 -20.91 -15.83
C LEU A 108 -1.84 -21.27 -16.31
N PHE A 109 -1.12 -22.12 -15.58
CA PHE A 109 0.20 -22.60 -15.99
C PHE A 109 0.13 -23.36 -17.31
N ALA A 110 -0.84 -24.27 -17.47
CA ALA A 110 -0.96 -25.08 -18.67
C ALA A 110 -1.38 -24.24 -19.90
N ILE A 111 -2.18 -23.18 -19.73
CA ILE A 111 -2.44 -22.19 -20.80
C ILE A 111 -1.15 -21.48 -21.20
N GLY A 112 -0.43 -20.91 -20.23
CA GLY A 112 0.80 -20.16 -20.49
C GLY A 112 1.89 -21.04 -21.13
N ALA A 113 2.14 -22.22 -20.56
CA ALA A 113 3.09 -23.18 -21.10
C ALA A 113 2.67 -23.68 -22.49
N GLY A 114 1.38 -23.94 -22.72
CA GLY A 114 0.84 -24.35 -24.02
C GLY A 114 1.05 -23.27 -25.08
N ALA A 115 0.72 -22.01 -24.77
CA ALA A 115 0.90 -20.88 -25.68
C ALA A 115 2.39 -20.62 -26.00
N VAL A 116 3.28 -20.66 -25.01
CA VAL A 116 4.72 -20.49 -25.24
C VAL A 116 5.30 -21.65 -26.05
N HIS A 117 4.90 -22.89 -25.75
CA HIS A 117 5.36 -24.05 -26.51
C HIS A 117 4.88 -23.99 -27.96
N TRP A 118 3.62 -23.60 -28.19
CA TRP A 118 3.07 -23.36 -29.52
C TRP A 118 3.85 -22.29 -30.29
N ALA A 119 4.06 -21.12 -29.67
CA ALA A 119 4.80 -20.02 -30.26
C ALA A 119 6.23 -20.40 -30.65
N ARG A 120 6.93 -21.15 -29.79
CA ARG A 120 8.32 -21.53 -30.01
C ARG A 120 8.55 -22.70 -30.96
N THR A 121 7.52 -23.51 -31.25
CA THR A 121 7.73 -24.78 -31.99
C THR A 121 6.90 -24.91 -33.25
N LEU A 122 5.84 -24.12 -33.45
CA LEU A 122 4.95 -24.25 -34.61
C LEU A 122 4.55 -22.92 -35.25
N MET A 123 4.60 -21.79 -34.53
CA MET A 123 4.30 -20.48 -35.13
C MET A 123 5.46 -20.00 -35.99
N SER A 124 5.19 -19.19 -37.02
CA SER A 124 6.21 -18.56 -37.84
C SER A 124 7.11 -17.65 -37.00
N ASP A 125 8.42 -17.81 -37.13
CA ASP A 125 9.46 -17.06 -36.45
C ASP A 125 10.33 -16.25 -37.43
N GLU A 126 9.77 -15.87 -38.57
CA GLU A 126 10.45 -15.04 -39.56
C GLU A 126 10.80 -13.66 -39.00
N GLU A 127 12.05 -13.25 -39.21
CA GLU A 127 12.55 -11.94 -38.83
C GLU A 127 12.03 -10.87 -39.79
N ILE A 128 11.07 -10.07 -39.32
CA ILE A 128 10.52 -8.93 -40.07
C ILE A 128 11.19 -7.64 -39.59
N THR A 129 11.75 -6.85 -40.52
CA THR A 129 12.18 -5.48 -40.23
C THR A 129 11.05 -4.49 -40.49
N ASP A 130 10.67 -3.74 -39.47
CA ASP A 130 9.80 -2.57 -39.61
C ASP A 130 10.64 -1.30 -39.39
N GLU A 131 10.75 -0.48 -40.43
CA GLU A 131 11.46 0.78 -40.37
C GLU A 131 10.65 1.77 -39.53
N ARG A 132 11.18 2.16 -38.37
CA ARG A 132 10.51 3.13 -37.52
C ARG A 132 10.39 4.44 -38.28
N HIS A 133 9.15 4.91 -38.44
CA HIS A 133 8.90 6.26 -38.91
C HIS A 133 9.69 7.26 -38.06
N ARG A 134 10.13 8.34 -38.70
CA ARG A 134 10.87 9.38 -38.01
C ARG A 134 9.99 9.99 -36.91
N ALA A 135 10.61 10.40 -35.80
CA ALA A 135 9.90 11.07 -34.71
C ALA A 135 9.38 12.46 -35.14
N ASP A 136 9.95 13.04 -36.19
CA ASP A 136 9.53 14.30 -36.77
C ASP A 136 8.60 14.10 -37.98
N ALA A 137 7.58 14.95 -38.07
CA ALA A 137 6.76 15.04 -39.27
C ALA A 137 7.56 15.64 -40.44
N ASP A 138 7.30 15.14 -41.64
CA ASP A 138 7.83 15.69 -42.89
C ASP A 138 7.62 17.21 -42.98
N ASP A 139 8.59 17.92 -43.55
CA ASP A 139 8.56 19.38 -43.63
C ASP A 139 7.31 19.90 -44.36
N GLN A 140 6.84 19.18 -45.38
CA GLN A 140 5.61 19.50 -46.09
C GLN A 140 4.36 19.34 -45.19
N LEU A 141 4.28 18.27 -44.40
CA LEU A 141 3.17 18.05 -43.47
C LEU A 141 3.17 19.11 -42.37
N ARG A 142 4.35 19.43 -41.82
CA ARG A 142 4.51 20.47 -40.79
C ARG A 142 4.06 21.83 -41.31
N GLU A 143 4.43 22.18 -42.54
CA GLU A 143 4.01 23.44 -43.17
C GLU A 143 2.50 23.45 -43.45
N ASN A 144 1.94 22.35 -43.97
CA ASN A 144 0.51 22.23 -44.21
C ASN A 144 -0.31 22.41 -42.91
N VAL A 145 0.07 21.74 -41.82
CA VAL A 145 -0.60 21.88 -40.51
C VAL A 145 -0.45 23.31 -39.98
N ARG A 146 0.72 23.93 -40.13
CA ARG A 146 0.94 25.33 -39.77
C ARG A 146 0.01 26.25 -40.54
N GLN A 147 -0.12 26.09 -41.85
CA GLN A 147 -1.00 26.92 -42.68
C GLN A 147 -2.47 26.70 -42.34
N GLN A 148 -2.90 25.46 -42.09
CA GLN A 148 -4.25 25.16 -41.62
C GLN A 148 -4.53 25.83 -40.28
N TRP A 149 -3.60 25.76 -39.32
CA TRP A 149 -3.72 26.44 -38.03
C TRP A 149 -3.85 27.96 -38.17
N ILE A 150 -2.97 28.59 -38.97
CA ILE A 150 -3.00 30.04 -39.23
C ILE A 150 -4.30 30.44 -39.92
N THR A 151 -4.76 29.65 -40.88
CA THR A 151 -6.00 29.90 -41.63
C THR A 151 -7.20 29.81 -40.70
N GLY A 152 -7.33 28.73 -39.93
CA GLY A 152 -8.41 28.58 -38.94
C GLY A 152 -8.38 29.68 -37.87
N ALA A 153 -7.20 30.07 -37.40
CA ALA A 153 -7.05 31.19 -36.47
C ALA A 153 -7.54 32.52 -37.08
N LYS A 154 -7.23 32.78 -38.36
CA LYS A 154 -7.73 33.98 -39.08
C LYS A 154 -9.24 33.92 -39.29
N GLU A 155 -9.77 32.80 -39.77
CA GLU A 155 -11.19 32.59 -40.05
C GLU A 155 -12.06 32.72 -38.79
N SER A 156 -11.56 32.26 -37.64
CA SER A 156 -12.23 32.44 -36.34
C SER A 156 -12.49 33.91 -36.01
N GLY A 157 -11.65 34.83 -36.52
CA GLY A 157 -11.71 36.25 -36.20
C GLY A 157 -11.52 36.55 -34.71
N PHE A 158 -10.95 35.62 -33.93
CA PHE A 158 -10.89 35.66 -32.47
C PHE A 158 -10.21 36.94 -31.93
N GLY A 159 -9.17 37.43 -32.60
CA GLY A 159 -8.51 38.70 -32.25
C GLY A 159 -9.37 39.94 -32.51
N ARG A 160 -10.22 39.93 -33.54
CA ARG A 160 -11.10 41.06 -33.91
C ARG A 160 -12.37 41.09 -33.07
N ARG A 161 -12.93 39.92 -32.73
CA ARG A 161 -14.20 39.76 -31.98
C ARG A 161 -13.96 39.86 -30.47
N LYS A 162 -13.50 41.03 -30.01
CA LYS A 162 -13.07 41.27 -28.60
C LYS A 162 -14.15 40.94 -27.56
N MET A 163 -15.42 41.22 -27.84
CA MET A 163 -16.52 40.94 -26.90
C MET A 163 -16.69 39.44 -26.66
N ILE A 164 -16.77 38.64 -27.74
CA ILE A 164 -16.90 37.17 -27.65
C ILE A 164 -15.67 36.56 -26.96
N ARG A 165 -14.47 37.02 -27.33
CA ARG A 165 -13.23 36.57 -26.69
C ARG A 165 -13.24 36.85 -25.19
N ASN A 166 -13.55 38.08 -24.80
CA ASN A 166 -13.48 38.49 -23.40
C ASN A 166 -14.58 37.81 -22.57
N SER A 167 -15.79 37.60 -23.12
CA SER A 167 -16.85 36.86 -22.44
C SER A 167 -16.52 35.37 -22.30
N MET A 168 -15.91 34.76 -23.32
CA MET A 168 -15.44 33.37 -23.27
C MET A 168 -14.33 33.21 -22.22
N LEU A 169 -13.33 34.10 -22.22
CA LEU A 169 -12.27 34.10 -21.20
C LEU A 169 -12.86 34.31 -19.80
N GLY A 170 -13.77 35.27 -19.63
CA GLY A 170 -14.47 35.48 -18.36
C GLY A 170 -15.20 34.22 -17.88
N ALA A 171 -15.98 33.57 -18.76
CA ALA A 171 -16.66 32.32 -18.44
C ALA A 171 -15.66 31.20 -18.05
N LEU A 172 -14.61 30.99 -18.85
CA LEU A 172 -13.57 30.00 -18.57
C LEU A 172 -12.77 30.29 -17.30
N THR A 173 -12.62 31.56 -16.90
CA THR A 173 -11.97 31.93 -15.63
C THR A 173 -12.87 31.74 -14.41
N LEU A 174 -14.19 31.90 -14.57
CA LEU A 174 -15.13 31.78 -13.45
C LEU A 174 -15.51 30.33 -13.14
N VAL A 175 -15.59 29.45 -14.15
CA VAL A 175 -15.97 28.04 -13.95
C VAL A 175 -15.07 27.32 -12.92
N PRO A 176 -13.72 27.47 -12.93
CA PRO A 176 -12.85 26.86 -11.92
C PRO A 176 -13.14 27.29 -10.48
N LEU A 177 -13.70 28.49 -10.25
CA LEU A 177 -14.06 28.93 -8.90
C LEU A 177 -15.13 28.03 -8.26
N ALA A 178 -16.05 27.48 -9.06
CA ALA A 178 -17.00 26.49 -8.56
C ALA A 178 -16.27 25.24 -8.05
N GLY A 179 -15.20 24.81 -8.74
CA GLY A 179 -14.33 23.73 -8.28
C GLY A 179 -13.67 24.03 -6.93
N VAL A 180 -13.15 25.25 -6.74
CA VAL A 180 -12.56 25.68 -5.45
C VAL A 180 -13.57 25.64 -4.32
N VAL A 181 -14.83 26.05 -4.57
CA VAL A 181 -15.89 25.97 -3.55
C VAL A 181 -16.21 24.53 -3.20
N LEU A 182 -16.27 23.62 -4.18
CA LEU A 182 -16.49 22.19 -3.91
C LEU A 182 -15.36 21.56 -3.08
N LEU A 183 -14.12 22.05 -3.17
CA LEU A 183 -13.02 21.57 -2.32
C LEU A 183 -13.25 21.87 -0.83
N ARG A 184 -14.07 22.88 -0.48
CA ARG A 184 -14.45 23.17 0.90
C ARG A 184 -15.24 22.01 1.54
N ASP A 185 -16.00 21.27 0.75
CA ASP A 185 -16.84 20.16 1.25
C ASP A 185 -16.05 18.87 1.47
N LEU A 186 -14.74 18.83 1.14
CA LEU A 186 -13.89 17.65 1.34
C LEU A 186 -13.52 17.40 2.81
N GLY A 187 -13.88 18.29 3.74
CA GLY A 187 -13.71 18.02 5.16
C GLY A 187 -14.13 19.16 6.07
N PRO A 188 -14.45 18.84 7.34
CA PRO A 188 -14.67 19.86 8.36
C PRO A 188 -13.38 20.66 8.59
N LEU A 189 -13.52 21.94 8.94
CA LEU A 189 -12.38 22.73 9.40
C LEU A 189 -11.91 22.15 10.76
N PRO A 190 -10.60 21.96 10.97
CA PRO A 190 -10.06 21.28 12.15
C PRO A 190 -10.30 22.04 13.46
N GLU A 191 -10.52 23.36 13.39
CA GLU A 191 -10.73 24.27 14.54
C GLU A 191 -9.78 23.93 15.70
N LYS A 192 -10.30 23.75 16.93
CA LYS A 192 -9.53 23.40 18.13
C LYS A 192 -9.81 21.99 18.63
N LYS A 193 -10.30 21.09 17.76
CA LYS A 193 -10.73 19.75 18.17
C LYS A 193 -9.57 18.86 18.66
N LEU A 194 -8.35 19.20 18.28
CA LEU A 194 -7.12 18.48 18.67
C LEU A 194 -6.54 18.97 20.01
N ASP A 195 -6.96 20.15 20.49
CA ASP A 195 -6.45 20.74 21.73
C ASP A 195 -7.06 20.08 22.98
N HIS A 196 -8.21 19.42 22.83
CA HIS A 196 -9.00 18.91 23.94
C HIS A 196 -9.31 17.41 23.81
N THR A 197 -9.38 16.75 24.97
CA THR A 197 -9.75 15.35 25.09
C THR A 197 -11.08 15.18 25.83
N ALA A 198 -11.52 13.94 26.02
CA ALA A 198 -12.69 13.61 26.82
C ALA A 198 -12.45 13.71 28.36
N TRP A 199 -11.23 14.07 28.79
CA TRP A 199 -10.91 14.27 30.20
C TRP A 199 -11.47 15.60 30.73
N ALA A 200 -11.99 15.56 31.95
CA ALA A 200 -12.49 16.73 32.66
C ALA A 200 -12.35 16.52 34.18
N LYS A 201 -12.42 17.61 34.94
CA LYS A 201 -12.32 17.57 36.40
C LYS A 201 -13.38 16.65 37.00
N GLY A 202 -12.95 15.69 37.82
CA GLY A 202 -13.80 14.72 38.52
C GLY A 202 -14.12 13.46 37.72
N LYS A 203 -13.64 13.31 36.48
CA LYS A 203 -13.81 12.07 35.72
C LYS A 203 -13.01 10.94 36.35
N LYS A 204 -13.68 9.83 36.70
CA LYS A 204 -13.02 8.62 37.19
C LYS A 204 -12.17 7.98 36.09
N LEU A 205 -11.03 7.41 36.48
CA LEU A 205 -10.16 6.63 35.61
C LEU A 205 -10.70 5.20 35.58
N ILE A 206 -11.26 4.79 34.44
CA ILE A 206 -11.84 3.45 34.26
C ILE A 206 -10.79 2.53 33.64
N ASN A 207 -10.53 1.39 34.25
CA ASN A 207 -9.62 0.38 33.72
C ASN A 207 -10.14 -0.15 32.37
N SER A 208 -9.32 -0.07 31.31
CA SER A 208 -9.72 -0.48 29.96
C SER A 208 -9.99 -1.99 29.82
N ASN A 209 -9.48 -2.83 30.73
CA ASN A 209 -9.68 -4.27 30.67
C ASN A 209 -10.89 -4.73 31.50
N THR A 210 -11.14 -4.11 32.65
CA THR A 210 -12.22 -4.53 33.57
C THR A 210 -13.45 -3.65 33.50
N SER A 211 -13.37 -2.48 32.86
CA SER A 211 -14.43 -1.46 32.83
C SER A 211 -14.88 -0.98 34.22
N GLN A 212 -14.00 -1.07 35.22
CA GLN A 212 -14.26 -0.63 36.60
C GLN A 212 -13.40 0.59 36.95
N PRO A 213 -13.85 1.48 37.85
CA PRO A 213 -13.03 2.55 38.40
C PRO A 213 -11.76 1.99 39.05
N LEU A 214 -10.62 2.61 38.77
CA LEU A 214 -9.35 2.24 39.36
C LEU A 214 -9.18 2.88 40.74
N ARG A 215 -8.73 2.09 41.71
CA ARG A 215 -8.30 2.58 43.01
C ARG A 215 -6.78 2.56 43.13
N PRO A 216 -6.17 3.35 44.03
CA PRO A 216 -4.73 3.32 44.25
C PRO A 216 -4.17 1.92 44.58
N GLU A 217 -4.94 1.08 45.29
CA GLU A 217 -4.56 -0.30 45.61
C GLU A 217 -4.49 -1.25 44.41
N ASP A 218 -5.21 -0.95 43.32
CA ASP A 218 -5.22 -1.77 42.11
C ASP A 218 -3.94 -1.60 41.29
N VAL A 219 -3.24 -0.48 41.48
CA VAL A 219 -2.00 -0.15 40.76
C VAL A 219 -0.81 -0.57 41.62
N GLN A 220 -0.23 -1.74 41.30
CA GLN A 220 0.96 -2.25 41.99
C GLN A 220 2.22 -1.50 41.53
N VAL A 221 3.21 -1.40 42.42
CA VAL A 221 4.50 -0.76 42.11
C VAL A 221 5.19 -1.51 40.97
N GLY A 222 5.50 -0.77 39.90
CA GLY A 222 6.10 -1.28 38.68
C GLY A 222 5.13 -2.00 37.73
N SER A 223 3.82 -1.96 38.01
CA SER A 223 2.80 -2.39 37.04
C SER A 223 2.45 -1.26 36.06
N LEU A 224 2.02 -1.66 34.87
CA LEU A 224 1.45 -0.79 33.85
C LEU A 224 -0.02 -1.16 33.67
N THR A 225 -0.93 -0.18 33.80
CA THR A 225 -2.36 -0.36 33.58
C THR A 225 -2.87 0.68 32.58
N PHE A 226 -3.86 0.32 31.77
CA PHE A 226 -4.49 1.27 30.85
C PHE A 226 -5.84 1.73 31.39
N ALA A 227 -6.15 3.00 31.17
CA ALA A 227 -7.40 3.58 31.58
C ALA A 227 -7.98 4.53 30.52
N GLN A 228 -9.26 4.82 30.68
CA GLN A 228 -10.02 5.75 29.87
C GLN A 228 -10.96 6.58 30.76
N PRO A 229 -11.45 7.73 30.29
CA PRO A 229 -12.35 8.55 31.09
C PRO A 229 -13.71 7.88 31.28
N GLN A 230 -14.29 8.09 32.46
CA GLN A 230 -15.66 7.66 32.73
C GLN A 230 -16.67 8.23 31.72
N GLY A 231 -17.55 7.36 31.21
CA GLY A 231 -18.62 7.70 30.27
C GLY A 231 -18.25 7.56 28.79
N LEU A 232 -17.03 7.09 28.49
CA LEU A 232 -16.62 6.69 27.15
C LEU A 232 -16.92 5.21 26.94
N GLU A 233 -17.89 4.90 26.08
CA GLU A 233 -18.42 3.55 25.83
C GLU A 233 -18.26 3.15 24.35
N GLU A 234 -17.93 1.89 24.09
CA GLU A 234 -17.67 1.38 22.72
C GLU A 234 -18.87 1.49 21.77
N THR A 235 -20.08 1.66 22.31
CA THR A 235 -21.33 1.81 21.56
C THR A 235 -21.55 3.21 21.01
N GLN A 236 -20.76 4.20 21.45
CA GLN A 236 -20.87 5.59 21.00
C GLN A 236 -20.24 5.76 19.61
N ASP A 237 -20.90 6.51 18.73
CA ASP A 237 -20.44 6.72 17.35
C ASP A 237 -19.06 7.41 17.28
N ASP A 238 -18.73 8.27 18.25
CA ASP A 238 -17.46 8.98 18.32
C ASP A 238 -16.42 8.29 19.23
N PHE A 239 -16.70 7.08 19.73
CA PHE A 239 -15.83 6.36 20.67
C PHE A 239 -14.39 6.28 20.15
N GLN A 240 -14.22 5.88 18.89
CA GLN A 240 -12.90 5.70 18.27
C GLN A 240 -12.12 7.02 18.17
N GLU A 241 -12.80 8.13 17.90
CA GLU A 241 -12.19 9.47 17.87
C GLU A 241 -11.74 9.91 19.27
N GLN A 242 -12.58 9.70 20.27
CA GLN A 242 -12.28 10.09 21.64
C GLN A 242 -11.20 9.22 22.28
N ILE A 243 -11.26 7.90 22.15
CA ILE A 243 -10.28 6.99 22.77
C ILE A 243 -8.89 7.17 22.14
N ALA A 244 -8.82 7.54 20.86
CA ALA A 244 -7.57 7.87 20.18
C ALA A 244 -6.83 9.07 20.78
N LYS A 245 -7.51 9.91 21.57
CA LYS A 245 -6.92 11.04 22.32
C LYS A 245 -6.91 10.83 23.83
N ALA A 246 -7.88 10.10 24.36
CA ALA A 246 -8.12 10.00 25.81
C ALA A 246 -7.50 8.76 26.46
N ALA A 247 -6.98 7.81 25.69
CA ALA A 247 -6.35 6.61 26.25
C ALA A 247 -5.16 6.97 27.15
N LEU A 248 -5.20 6.44 28.37
CA LEU A 248 -4.27 6.75 29.44
C LEU A 248 -3.46 5.52 29.82
N MET A 249 -2.20 5.76 30.17
CA MET A 249 -1.28 4.78 30.69
C MET A 249 -0.91 5.18 32.12
N ILE A 250 -1.22 4.29 33.05
CA ILE A 250 -1.00 4.49 34.48
C ILE A 250 0.13 3.56 34.92
N VAL A 251 1.12 4.13 35.59
CA VAL A 251 2.23 3.39 36.18
C VAL A 251 2.39 3.83 37.62
N ARG A 252 2.73 2.89 38.52
CA ARG A 252 3.14 3.24 39.88
C ARG A 252 4.64 3.06 40.05
N LEU A 253 5.34 4.17 40.15
CA LEU A 253 6.76 4.21 40.47
C LEU A 253 6.94 4.28 41.99
N LYS A 254 8.14 3.94 42.49
CA LYS A 254 8.44 4.29 43.89
C LYS A 254 8.59 5.81 43.96
N PRO A 255 8.05 6.49 44.99
CA PRO A 255 8.10 7.95 45.06
C PRO A 255 9.51 8.57 44.99
N GLY A 256 10.54 7.82 45.40
CA GLY A 256 11.94 8.23 45.31
C GLY A 256 12.57 8.06 43.92
N ASP A 257 11.97 7.26 43.03
CA ASP A 257 12.47 7.02 41.68
C ASP A 257 11.99 8.11 40.71
N ILE A 258 10.88 8.79 41.01
CA ILE A 258 10.38 9.95 40.24
C ILE A 258 11.37 11.11 40.39
N LYS A 259 11.97 11.56 39.29
CA LYS A 259 12.98 12.61 39.24
C LYS A 259 12.33 13.99 39.09
N ASP A 260 11.31 14.10 38.25
CA ASP A 260 10.63 15.36 37.99
C ASP A 260 9.66 15.75 39.13
N LYS A 261 9.71 17.02 39.54
CA LYS A 261 8.88 17.50 40.65
C LYS A 261 7.42 17.66 40.21
N ARG A 262 7.17 18.21 39.02
CA ARG A 262 5.81 18.40 38.50
C ARG A 262 5.13 17.04 38.36
N GLU A 263 5.86 16.05 37.87
CA GLU A 263 5.38 14.68 37.74
C GLU A 263 4.91 14.09 39.06
N ARG A 264 5.73 14.23 40.11
CA ARG A 264 5.36 13.77 41.45
C ARG A 264 4.15 14.51 42.00
N ASP A 265 4.10 15.83 41.84
CA ASP A 265 3.02 16.69 42.36
C ASP A 265 1.69 16.46 41.62
N TRP A 266 1.74 15.92 40.40
CA TRP A 266 0.57 15.63 39.56
C TRP A 266 0.06 14.19 39.70
N GLY A 267 0.90 13.32 40.25
CA GLY A 267 0.57 11.94 40.60
C GLY A 267 -0.03 11.82 42.00
N HIS A 268 -0.20 10.56 42.44
CA HIS A 268 -0.69 10.21 43.76
C HIS A 268 0.06 9.00 44.31
N GLU A 269 0.81 9.14 45.40
CA GLU A 269 1.57 8.04 46.04
C GLU A 269 2.45 7.22 45.07
N GLY A 270 3.09 7.90 44.12
CA GLY A 270 3.93 7.30 43.07
C GLY A 270 3.16 6.83 41.84
N ILE A 271 1.83 6.91 41.84
CA ILE A 271 0.99 6.67 40.66
C ILE A 271 1.07 7.90 39.77
N VAL A 272 1.51 7.71 38.54
CA VAL A 272 1.57 8.75 37.51
C VAL A 272 0.80 8.27 36.28
N ALA A 273 0.18 9.22 35.60
CA ALA A 273 -0.74 8.97 34.49
C ALA A 273 -0.28 9.76 33.27
N PHE A 274 0.20 9.07 32.25
CA PHE A 274 0.63 9.66 30.99
C PHE A 274 -0.32 9.29 29.87
N SER A 275 -0.39 10.12 28.83
CA SER A 275 -1.08 9.71 27.61
C SER A 275 -0.45 8.43 27.05
N LYS A 276 -1.31 7.50 26.63
CA LYS A 276 -0.90 6.29 25.91
C LYS A 276 -0.52 6.60 24.46
N ILE A 277 -0.83 7.80 23.97
CA ILE A 277 -0.73 8.14 22.55
C ILE A 277 0.65 8.71 22.25
N CYS A 278 1.41 8.01 21.41
CA CYS A 278 2.76 8.43 21.02
C CYS A 278 2.76 9.78 20.30
N THR A 279 3.67 10.65 20.72
CA THR A 279 3.84 12.02 20.21
C THR A 279 4.52 12.11 18.84
N HIS A 280 4.92 10.98 18.26
CA HIS A 280 5.41 10.93 16.88
C HIS A 280 4.24 10.90 15.89
N VAL A 281 3.53 9.77 15.81
CA VAL A 281 2.46 9.53 14.82
C VAL A 281 1.22 8.85 15.42
N GLY A 282 1.03 8.94 16.74
CA GLY A 282 -0.25 8.60 17.38
C GLY A 282 -0.45 7.13 17.73
N CYS A 283 0.56 6.29 17.55
CA CYS A 283 0.47 4.89 17.94
C CYS A 283 0.23 4.72 19.46
N PRO A 284 -0.63 3.78 19.87
CA PRO A 284 -0.82 3.46 21.28
C PRO A 284 0.43 2.76 21.83
N ILE A 285 1.02 3.33 22.86
CA ILE A 285 2.17 2.81 23.57
C ILE A 285 1.71 1.71 24.54
N SER A 286 2.45 0.60 24.59
CA SER A 286 2.07 -0.52 25.45
C SER A 286 3.23 -1.37 25.99
N LEU A 287 4.47 -1.11 25.58
CA LEU A 287 5.63 -1.91 25.98
C LEU A 287 6.37 -1.19 27.09
N TYR A 288 6.33 -1.71 28.32
CA TYR A 288 6.94 -1.10 29.48
C TYR A 288 8.05 -1.97 30.07
N GLU A 289 9.21 -1.37 30.29
CA GLU A 289 10.36 -1.98 30.95
C GLU A 289 10.41 -1.50 32.40
N GLN A 290 9.98 -2.37 33.32
CA GLN A 290 9.83 -2.03 34.74
C GLN A 290 11.11 -1.57 35.42
N GLN A 291 12.27 -2.14 35.05
CA GLN A 291 13.54 -1.88 35.72
C GLN A 291 14.10 -0.48 35.44
N THR A 292 13.91 0.01 34.22
CA THR A 292 14.41 1.30 33.74
C THR A 292 13.35 2.39 33.77
N HIS A 293 12.09 2.02 34.00
CA HIS A 293 10.91 2.87 33.88
C HIS A 293 10.70 3.40 32.46
N HIS A 294 11.29 2.74 31.47
CA HIS A 294 11.14 3.12 30.08
C HIS A 294 9.86 2.54 29.49
N VAL A 295 9.23 3.31 28.62
CA VAL A 295 8.16 2.81 27.78
C VAL A 295 8.53 2.97 26.31
N LEU A 296 8.20 1.96 25.50
CA LEU A 296 8.55 1.88 24.10
C LEU A 296 7.28 1.89 23.23
N CYS A 297 7.27 2.78 22.25
CA CYS A 297 6.27 2.75 21.19
C CYS A 297 6.60 1.62 20.20
N PRO A 298 5.69 0.65 19.97
CA PRO A 298 5.97 -0.50 19.10
C PRO A 298 6.12 -0.14 17.61
N CYS A 299 5.64 1.04 17.19
CA CYS A 299 5.65 1.42 15.78
C CYS A 299 7.02 1.86 15.28
N HIS A 300 7.67 2.78 15.99
CA HIS A 300 8.94 3.40 15.57
C HIS A 300 9.96 3.49 16.71
N GLN A 301 9.74 2.72 17.78
CA GLN A 301 10.67 2.55 18.89
C GLN A 301 11.02 3.85 19.63
N SER A 302 10.13 4.85 19.59
CA SER A 302 10.25 6.00 20.49
C SER A 302 10.22 5.51 21.93
N THR A 303 11.25 5.87 22.70
CA THR A 303 11.41 5.47 24.10
C THR A 303 11.27 6.67 24.99
N PHE A 304 10.45 6.57 26.03
CA PHE A 304 10.19 7.65 26.99
C PHE A 304 10.56 7.20 28.40
N ASP A 305 11.21 8.06 29.18
CA ASP A 305 11.53 7.83 30.59
C ASP A 305 10.35 8.25 31.48
N LEU A 306 9.56 7.30 31.96
CA LEU A 306 8.40 7.59 32.80
C LEU A 306 8.77 8.08 34.20
N SER A 307 10.04 8.01 34.60
CA SER A 307 10.53 8.57 35.87
C SER A 307 10.98 10.02 35.76
N ASP A 308 11.02 10.58 34.55
CA ASP A 308 11.56 11.90 34.24
C ASP A 308 10.64 12.68 33.29
N GLY A 309 9.37 12.83 33.68
CA GLY A 309 8.35 13.57 32.95
C GLY A 309 8.04 13.01 31.56
N ALA A 310 8.19 11.69 31.37
CA ALA A 310 8.09 11.02 30.08
C ALA A 310 9.01 11.63 29.00
N ARG A 311 10.20 12.12 29.38
CA ARG A 311 11.18 12.68 28.45
C ARG A 311 11.56 11.66 27.38
N VAL A 312 11.65 12.12 26.13
CA VAL A 312 12.11 11.29 25.00
C VAL A 312 13.60 10.95 25.17
N LEU A 313 13.91 9.65 25.19
CA LEU A 313 15.27 9.14 25.26
C LEU A 313 15.80 8.73 23.89
N PHE A 314 14.92 8.17 23.05
CA PHE A 314 15.29 7.60 21.75
C PHE A 314 14.11 7.64 20.78
N GLY A 315 14.41 7.52 19.48
CA GLY A 315 13.44 7.44 18.40
C GLY A 315 12.91 8.80 17.93
N PRO A 316 11.95 8.80 16.99
CA PRO A 316 11.55 10.01 16.26
C PRO A 316 10.52 10.89 16.97
N ALA A 317 10.18 10.61 18.23
CA ALA A 317 9.20 11.42 18.95
C ALA A 317 9.77 12.80 19.26
N GLY A 318 9.02 13.87 18.94
CA GLY A 318 9.51 15.25 19.05
C GLY A 318 9.36 15.87 20.44
N HIS A 319 8.53 15.30 21.32
CA HIS A 319 8.26 15.85 22.65
C HIS A 319 7.79 14.77 23.65
N PRO A 320 7.85 15.04 24.97
CA PRO A 320 7.40 14.12 26.02
C PRO A 320 5.92 13.77 25.92
N LEU A 321 5.53 12.65 26.53
CA LEU A 321 4.11 12.30 26.69
C LEU A 321 3.45 13.26 27.68
N PRO A 322 2.30 13.89 27.34
CA PRO A 322 1.56 14.69 28.30
C PRO A 322 1.14 13.87 29.51
N GLN A 323 1.30 14.44 30.70
CA GLN A 323 0.84 13.85 31.95
C GLN A 323 -0.54 14.39 32.32
N LEU A 324 -1.43 13.52 32.79
CA LEU A 324 -2.73 13.89 33.34
C LEU A 324 -2.61 14.09 34.85
N ARG A 325 -3.16 15.19 35.36
CA ARG A 325 -3.23 15.48 36.80
C ARG A 325 -4.31 14.61 37.44
N ILE A 326 -3.93 13.81 38.44
CA ILE A 326 -4.85 12.88 39.09
C ILE A 326 -4.94 13.12 40.60
N SER A 327 -6.02 12.63 41.20
CA SER A 327 -6.24 12.61 42.65
C SER A 327 -7.13 11.41 43.01
N VAL A 328 -7.49 11.30 44.28
CA VAL A 328 -8.43 10.30 44.80
C VAL A 328 -9.67 11.02 45.28
N ASP A 329 -10.85 10.55 44.89
CA ASP A 329 -12.13 11.11 45.32
C ASP A 329 -12.57 10.58 46.69
N GLY A 330 -13.76 10.98 47.14
CA GLY A 330 -14.32 10.53 48.42
C GLY A 330 -14.70 9.04 48.47
N ASP A 331 -14.86 8.39 47.31
CA ASP A 331 -15.18 6.96 47.19
C ASP A 331 -13.91 6.08 47.19
N GLY A 332 -12.73 6.71 47.10
CA GLY A 332 -11.43 6.03 47.01
C GLY A 332 -10.97 5.74 45.58
N ASP A 333 -11.66 6.28 44.57
CA ASP A 333 -11.33 6.04 43.16
C ASP A 333 -10.39 7.12 42.62
N LEU A 334 -9.51 6.75 41.69
CA LEU A 334 -8.66 7.68 40.96
C LEU A 334 -9.50 8.55 40.02
N VAL A 335 -9.30 9.87 40.11
CA VAL A 335 -10.01 10.88 39.31
C VAL A 335 -9.05 11.87 38.66
N ALA A 336 -9.42 12.36 37.48
CA ALA A 336 -8.72 13.45 36.82
C ALA A 336 -9.07 14.80 37.46
N LEU A 337 -8.08 15.70 37.60
CA LEU A 337 -8.30 17.06 38.09
C LEU A 337 -8.67 18.06 36.98
N GLY A 338 -8.59 17.65 35.72
CA GLY A 338 -8.86 18.45 34.52
C GLY A 338 -8.56 17.67 33.25
N ASP A 339 -8.50 18.36 32.12
CA ASP A 339 -7.89 17.85 30.88
C ASP A 339 -6.35 17.93 30.97
N PHE A 340 -5.64 17.43 29.97
CA PHE A 340 -4.20 17.65 29.81
C PHE A 340 -3.90 19.15 29.64
N GLU A 341 -2.76 19.61 30.18
CA GLU A 341 -2.31 21.00 29.96
C GLU A 341 -1.70 21.20 28.56
N GLU A 342 -1.33 20.12 27.86
CA GLU A 342 -0.81 20.14 26.49
C GLU A 342 -1.62 19.19 25.59
N PRO A 343 -1.76 19.49 24.28
CA PRO A 343 -2.43 18.60 23.34
C PRO A 343 -1.78 17.22 23.29
N VAL A 344 -2.62 16.19 23.26
CA VAL A 344 -2.22 14.79 23.25
C VAL A 344 -1.90 14.30 21.84
N GLY A 345 -0.88 13.47 21.73
CA GLY A 345 -0.52 12.78 20.49
C GLY A 345 0.46 13.57 19.63
N PRO A 346 0.46 13.34 18.30
CA PRO A 346 1.38 14.00 17.38
C PRO A 346 1.29 15.52 17.38
N ALA A 347 2.41 16.17 17.08
CA ALA A 347 2.41 17.60 16.82
C ALA A 347 1.58 17.94 15.57
N PHE A 348 0.90 19.08 15.62
CA PHE A 348 0.19 19.71 14.51
C PHE A 348 0.55 21.20 14.45
N TRP A 349 0.21 21.86 13.34
CA TRP A 349 0.75 23.18 13.00
C TRP A 349 0.37 24.27 14.02
N GLU A 350 -0.82 24.19 14.60
CA GLU A 350 -1.36 25.12 15.59
C GLU A 350 -1.11 24.71 17.04
N ARG A 351 -0.32 23.64 17.30
CA ARG A 351 -0.08 23.14 18.66
C ARG A 351 0.54 24.23 19.53
N SER A 352 -0.17 24.62 20.59
CA SER A 352 0.24 25.63 21.58
C SER A 352 1.06 25.06 22.72
#